data_AF-A0A0K0F2S5-F1
#
_entry.id   AF-A0A0K0F2S5-F1
#
_cell.length_a   1.000
_cell.length_b   1.000
_cell.length_c   1.000
_cell.angle_alpha   90.00
_cell.angle_beta   90.00
_cell.angle_gamma   90.00
#
_symmetry.space_group_name_H-M   'P 1'
#
loop_
_entity.id
_entity.type
_entity.pdbx_description
1 polymer ?
#
loop_
_entity_poly.entity_id
_entity_poly.type
_entity_poly.pdbx_seq_one_letter_code
_entity_poly.pdbx_strand_id
1 'polypeptide(L)'
;MSLATVRYKFRGIQNYYTSINVLYTVISLVLLLIGNYVRELTFPFSSGVILGLIICSVVILLIAIYGFYIGNHHNHVSIVFYIVFLSFALLAQLAVATACIFHTTTSELNEEVKYHWKNSDENQIFKFENRFDCCGLTSTMDSAVNCTLLKCSKNKDCDPCINVISIKILEGLIIAGSVGIVTSIFYFIGIYAAIKYKQAIDGYWEDHLMISEESDSELYYE
;
A
#
# COMPACT_ATOMS: atom_id res chain seq x y z
N MET A 1 11.56 -35.86 22.05
CA MET A 1 11.90 -34.97 20.90
C MET A 1 13.11 -34.12 21.31
N SER A 2 14.13 -33.91 20.47
CA SER A 2 15.32 -33.16 20.91
C SER A 2 15.09 -31.64 20.96
N LEU A 3 15.74 -30.95 21.91
CA LEU A 3 15.68 -29.50 22.06
C LEU A 3 16.17 -28.75 20.80
N ALA A 4 17.09 -29.36 20.04
CA ALA A 4 17.56 -28.85 18.76
C ALA A 4 16.45 -28.85 17.70
N THR A 5 15.63 -29.90 17.65
CA THR A 5 14.48 -30.03 16.72
C THR A 5 13.42 -28.95 17.00
N VAL A 6 13.09 -28.72 18.28
CA VAL A 6 12.14 -27.69 18.72
C VAL A 6 12.64 -26.30 18.30
N ARG A 7 13.90 -25.97 18.60
CA ARG A 7 14.51 -24.68 18.25
C ARG A 7 14.60 -24.45 16.75
N TYR A 8 14.89 -25.49 15.96
CA TYR A 8 14.94 -25.39 14.50
C TYR A 8 13.56 -25.07 13.90
N LYS A 9 12.53 -25.81 14.32
CA LYS A 9 11.14 -25.58 13.87
C LYS A 9 10.65 -24.19 14.23
N PHE A 10 10.91 -23.74 15.46
CA PHE A 10 10.57 -22.40 15.94
C PHE A 10 11.23 -21.30 15.09
N ARG A 11 12.55 -21.40 14.85
CA ARG A 11 13.28 -20.45 14.00
C ARG A 11 12.75 -20.41 12.56
N GLY A 12 12.31 -21.53 12.01
CA GLY A 12 11.68 -21.56 10.69
C GLY A 12 10.42 -20.70 10.62
N ILE A 13 9.53 -20.84 11.62
CA ILE A 13 8.29 -20.06 11.71
C ILE A 13 8.59 -18.57 11.96
N GLN A 14 9.55 -18.28 12.84
CA GLN A 14 10.01 -16.91 13.12
C GLN A 14 10.57 -16.24 11.85
N ASN A 15 11.46 -16.92 11.11
CA ASN A 15 12.04 -16.38 9.88
C ASN A 15 10.99 -16.15 8.81
N TYR A 16 10.01 -17.06 8.67
CA TYR A 16 8.89 -16.89 7.75
C TYR A 16 8.06 -15.64 8.10
N TYR A 17 7.65 -15.50 9.37
CA TYR A 17 6.95 -14.31 9.85
C TYR A 17 7.74 -13.01 9.63
N THR A 18 9.03 -13.01 9.95
CA THR A 18 9.91 -11.85 9.75
C THR A 18 10.05 -11.52 8.26
N SER A 19 10.19 -12.52 7.39
CA SER A 19 10.31 -12.32 5.94
C SER A 19 9.07 -11.64 5.33
N ILE A 20 7.87 -11.98 5.82
CA ILE A 20 6.62 -11.33 5.41
C ILE A 20 6.63 -9.84 5.80
N ASN A 21 7.09 -9.51 7.01
CA ASN A 21 7.16 -8.12 7.45
C ASN A 21 8.20 -7.32 6.64
N VAL A 22 9.34 -7.92 6.28
CA VAL A 22 10.31 -7.29 5.38
C VAL A 22 9.69 -7.03 4.00
N LEU A 23 8.94 -8.00 3.47
CA LEU A 23 8.21 -7.83 2.20
C LEU A 23 7.21 -6.65 2.29
N TYR A 24 6.48 -6.52 3.40
CA TYR A 24 5.57 -5.39 3.61
C TYR A 24 6.30 -4.05 3.68
N THR A 25 7.45 -3.98 4.35
CA THR A 25 8.29 -2.77 4.34
C THR A 25 8.64 -2.35 2.91
N VAL A 26 9.10 -3.30 2.08
CA VAL A 26 9.47 -3.03 0.68
C VAL A 26 8.26 -2.55 -0.13
N ILE A 27 7.14 -3.27 -0.05
CA ILE A 27 5.91 -2.91 -0.78
C ILE A 27 5.42 -1.52 -0.38
N SER A 28 5.37 -1.22 0.93
CA SER A 28 4.92 0.08 1.42
C SER A 28 5.81 1.23 0.99
N LEU A 29 7.13 1.04 0.96
CA LEU A 29 8.06 2.07 0.46
C LEU A 29 7.85 2.31 -1.04
N VAL A 30 7.69 1.25 -1.84
CA VAL A 30 7.40 1.35 -3.27
C VAL A 30 6.08 2.10 -3.51
N LEU A 31 5.02 1.73 -2.79
CA LEU A 31 3.72 2.39 -2.89
C LEU A 31 3.76 3.86 -2.45
N LEU A 32 4.55 4.17 -1.42
CA LEU A 32 4.74 5.55 -0.96
C LEU A 32 5.48 6.41 -2.01
N LEU A 33 6.52 5.86 -2.64
CA LEU A 33 7.27 6.54 -3.69
C LEU A 33 6.41 6.77 -4.94
N ILE A 34 5.73 5.72 -5.41
CA ILE A 34 4.83 5.81 -6.57
C ILE A 34 3.68 6.76 -6.27
N GLY A 35 3.06 6.66 -5.08
CA GLY A 35 1.96 7.52 -4.67
C GLY A 35 2.33 9.00 -4.63
N ASN A 36 3.48 9.35 -4.06
CA ASN A 36 3.96 10.73 -4.06
C ASN A 36 4.30 11.22 -5.48
N TYR A 37 4.94 10.38 -6.29
CA TYR A 37 5.22 10.71 -7.69
C TYR A 37 3.92 11.01 -8.46
N VAL A 38 2.92 10.14 -8.36
CA VAL A 38 1.61 10.34 -9.00
C VAL A 38 0.92 11.60 -8.47
N ARG A 39 0.93 11.82 -7.15
CA ARG A 39 0.36 13.03 -6.53
C ARG A 39 0.99 14.31 -7.06
N GLU A 40 2.32 14.35 -7.23
CA GLU A 40 3.00 15.51 -7.82
C GLU A 40 2.66 15.69 -9.31
N LEU A 41 2.48 14.59 -10.05
CA LEU A 41 2.07 14.65 -11.45
C LEU A 41 0.64 15.16 -11.64
N THR A 42 -0.25 14.90 -10.68
CA THR A 42 -1.67 15.24 -10.79
C THR A 42 -2.10 16.45 -9.95
N PHE A 43 -1.23 17.08 -9.17
CA PHE A 43 -1.59 18.21 -8.31
C PHE A 43 -2.05 19.46 -9.10
N PRO A 44 -3.30 19.97 -8.91
CA PRO A 44 -4.15 19.80 -7.74
C PRO A 44 -5.29 18.77 -7.87
N PHE A 45 -5.43 18.05 -8.97
CA PHE A 45 -6.39 16.95 -9.22
C PHE A 45 -6.14 15.69 -8.36
N SER A 46 -5.48 15.82 -7.20
CA SER A 46 -5.22 14.70 -6.30
C SER A 46 -6.54 14.28 -5.67
N SER A 47 -7.21 13.29 -6.26
CA SER A 47 -8.40 12.69 -5.68
C SER A 47 -8.11 12.20 -4.26
N GLY A 48 -9.11 12.24 -3.38
CA GLY A 48 -8.99 11.74 -2.01
C GLY A 48 -8.51 10.28 -1.95
N VAL A 49 -8.70 9.55 -3.05
CA VAL A 49 -8.24 8.18 -3.26
C VAL A 49 -6.70 8.07 -3.29
N ILE A 50 -6.01 8.97 -4.02
CA ILE A 50 -4.52 8.98 -4.06
C ILE A 50 -3.95 9.26 -2.68
N LEU A 51 -4.57 10.19 -1.93
CA LEU A 51 -4.18 10.48 -0.56
C LEU A 51 -4.44 9.29 0.37
N GLY A 52 -5.57 8.60 0.20
CA GLY A 52 -5.91 7.38 0.93
C GLY A 52 -4.84 6.30 0.75
N LEU A 53 -4.38 6.06 -0.48
CA LEU A 53 -3.30 5.10 -0.76
C LEU A 53 -1.98 5.46 -0.06
N ILE A 54 -1.60 6.73 -0.07
CA ILE A 54 -0.40 7.22 0.63
C ILE A 54 -0.52 6.97 2.14
N ILE A 55 -1.64 7.37 2.75
CA ILE A 55 -1.87 7.21 4.19
C ILE A 55 -1.85 5.73 4.57
N CYS A 56 -2.57 4.88 3.83
CA CYS A 56 -2.56 3.44 4.06
C CYS A 56 -1.12 2.89 4.00
N SER A 57 -0.35 3.26 2.99
CA SER A 57 1.04 2.82 2.82
C SER A 57 1.94 3.19 4.01
N VAL A 58 1.78 4.40 4.56
CA VAL A 58 2.50 4.81 5.77
C VAL A 58 2.08 3.99 6.98
N VAL A 59 0.78 3.78 7.20
CA VAL A 59 0.28 2.96 8.32
C VAL A 59 0.81 1.53 8.23
N ILE A 60 0.79 0.93 7.04
CA ILE A 60 1.32 -0.42 6.82
C ILE A 60 2.82 -0.46 7.06
N LEU A 61 3.58 0.55 6.64
CA LEU A 61 5.01 0.63 6.92
C LEU A 61 5.30 0.62 8.43
N LEU A 62 4.56 1.39 9.21
CA LEU A 62 4.69 1.41 10.68
C LEU A 62 4.35 0.04 11.29
N ILE A 63 3.26 -0.59 10.83
CA ILE A 63 2.87 -1.94 11.28
C ILE A 63 3.95 -2.97 10.92
N ALA A 64 4.55 -2.88 9.73
CA ALA A 64 5.61 -3.79 9.29
C ALA A 64 6.89 -3.66 10.14
N ILE A 65 7.30 -2.43 10.45
CA ILE A 65 8.43 -2.16 11.36
C ILE A 65 8.13 -2.72 12.76
N TYR A 66 6.91 -2.51 13.26
CA TYR A 66 6.48 -3.08 14.54
C TYR A 66 6.49 -4.62 14.53
N GLY A 67 6.02 -5.25 13.44
CA GLY A 67 6.07 -6.70 13.25
C GLY A 67 7.50 -7.25 13.20
N PHE A 68 8.41 -6.55 12.53
CA PHE A 68 9.83 -6.91 12.53
C PHE A 68 10.42 -6.90 13.95
N TYR A 69 10.11 -5.86 14.74
CA TYR A 69 10.53 -5.77 16.14
C TYR A 69 9.99 -6.94 16.98
N ILE A 70 8.70 -7.27 16.83
CA ILE A 70 8.04 -8.40 17.53
C ILE A 70 8.71 -9.74 17.20
N GLY A 71 9.14 -9.93 15.94
CA GLY A 71 9.86 -11.11 15.51
C GLY A 71 11.10 -11.41 16.37
N ASN A 72 11.67 -10.41 17.05
CA ASN A 72 12.88 -10.56 17.88
C ASN A 72 12.62 -10.51 19.39
N HIS A 73 11.42 -10.09 19.84
CA HIS A 73 11.11 -9.86 21.27
C HIS A 73 10.10 -10.84 21.88
N HIS A 74 9.58 -11.80 21.11
CA HIS A 74 8.74 -12.93 21.56
C HIS A 74 7.58 -12.60 22.53
N ASN A 75 7.04 -11.37 22.48
CA ASN A 75 5.98 -10.94 23.39
C ASN A 75 4.58 -11.28 22.85
N HIS A 76 3.84 -12.15 23.54
CA HIS A 76 2.50 -12.62 23.15
C HIS A 76 1.50 -11.47 22.99
N VAL A 77 1.53 -10.49 23.89
CA VAL A 77 0.60 -9.36 23.87
C VAL A 77 0.83 -8.50 22.63
N SER A 78 2.09 -8.27 22.26
CA SER A 78 2.46 -7.49 21.08
C SER A 78 1.99 -8.13 19.78
N ILE A 79 2.03 -9.47 19.66
CA ILE A 79 1.54 -10.17 18.47
C ILE A 79 0.03 -10.00 18.30
N VAL A 80 -0.74 -10.03 19.40
CA VAL A 80 -2.18 -9.82 19.35
C VAL A 80 -2.51 -8.41 18.85
N PHE A 81 -1.85 -7.38 19.40
CA PHE A 81 -2.02 -6.02 18.90
C PHE A 81 -1.62 -5.87 17.44
N TYR A 82 -0.51 -6.51 17.03
CA TYR A 82 -0.10 -6.54 15.63
C TYR A 82 -1.17 -7.14 14.71
N ILE A 83 -1.77 -8.27 15.07
CA ILE A 83 -2.85 -8.91 14.29
C ILE A 83 -4.06 -7.97 14.16
N VAL A 84 -4.42 -7.28 15.25
CA VAL A 84 -5.55 -6.33 15.27
C VAL A 84 -5.28 -5.15 14.34
N PHE A 85 -4.11 -4.51 14.45
CA PHE A 85 -3.74 -3.39 13.57
C PHE A 85 -3.64 -3.80 12.11
N LEU A 86 -3.04 -4.97 11.83
CA LEU A 86 -2.94 -5.50 10.47
C LEU A 86 -4.33 -5.80 9.87
N SER A 87 -5.28 -6.26 10.69
CA SER A 87 -6.66 -6.48 10.26
C SER A 87 -7.38 -5.17 9.91
N PHE A 88 -7.21 -4.11 10.71
CA PHE A 88 -7.76 -2.79 10.36
C PHE A 88 -7.14 -2.23 9.08
N ALA A 89 -5.81 -2.38 8.91
CA ALA A 89 -5.13 -1.96 7.70
C ALA A 89 -5.62 -2.72 6.46
N LEU A 90 -5.88 -4.02 6.59
CA LEU A 90 -6.48 -4.85 5.54
C LEU A 90 -7.86 -4.32 5.10
N LEU A 91 -8.73 -4.01 6.05
CA LEU A 91 -10.08 -3.49 5.75
C LEU A 91 -10.01 -2.11 5.09
N ALA A 92 -9.15 -1.22 5.58
CA ALA A 92 -8.94 0.10 4.99
C ALA A 92 -8.38 0.00 3.57
N GLN A 93 -7.36 -0.83 3.36
CA GLN A 93 -6.75 -1.04 2.04
C GLN A 93 -7.77 -1.62 1.04
N LEU A 94 -8.58 -2.58 1.47
CA LEU A 94 -9.61 -3.17 0.63
C LEU A 94 -10.68 -2.15 0.25
N ALA A 95 -11.11 -1.30 1.19
CA ALA A 95 -12.09 -0.24 0.93
C ALA A 95 -11.56 0.82 -0.05
N VAL A 96 -10.30 1.24 0.10
CA VAL A 96 -9.68 2.17 -0.86
C VAL A 96 -9.52 1.50 -2.22
N ALA A 97 -9.07 0.24 -2.26
CA ALA A 97 -8.87 -0.49 -3.50
C ALA A 97 -10.17 -0.72 -4.28
N THR A 98 -11.28 -1.01 -3.59
CA THR A 98 -12.59 -1.10 -4.23
C THR A 98 -13.07 0.26 -4.70
N ALA A 99 -12.89 1.33 -3.92
CA ALA A 99 -13.20 2.69 -4.37
C ALA A 99 -12.43 3.06 -5.66
N CYS A 100 -11.14 2.71 -5.75
CA CYS A 100 -10.32 2.91 -6.96
C CYS A 100 -10.85 2.18 -8.21
N ILE A 101 -11.65 1.13 -8.07
CA ILE A 101 -12.15 0.33 -9.21
C ILE A 101 -13.61 0.69 -9.52
N PHE A 102 -14.42 0.97 -8.49
CA PHE A 102 -15.85 1.22 -8.65
C PHE A 102 -16.17 2.70 -8.94
N HIS A 103 -15.42 3.68 -8.42
CA HIS A 103 -15.63 5.13 -8.68
C HIS A 103 -14.96 5.60 -9.99
N THR A 104 -14.98 4.76 -11.01
CA THR A 104 -14.05 4.83 -12.14
C THR A 104 -14.76 5.14 -13.46
N THR A 105 -15.94 5.76 -13.39
CA THR A 105 -16.62 6.21 -14.62
C THR A 105 -15.95 7.50 -15.10
N THR A 106 -15.64 7.58 -16.40
CA THR A 106 -15.03 8.76 -17.01
C THR A 106 -15.83 10.05 -16.79
N SER A 107 -17.15 9.96 -16.63
CA SER A 107 -18.00 11.12 -16.32
C SER A 107 -17.77 11.71 -14.93
N GLU A 108 -17.55 10.88 -13.90
CA GLU A 108 -17.28 11.35 -12.54
C GLU A 108 -15.89 12.01 -12.47
N LEU A 109 -14.90 11.36 -13.10
CA LEU A 109 -13.55 11.90 -13.27
C LEU A 109 -13.55 13.23 -14.02
N ASN A 110 -14.36 13.36 -15.07
CA ASN A 110 -14.48 14.61 -15.82
C ASN A 110 -14.99 15.78 -14.96
N GLU A 111 -15.93 15.55 -14.05
CA GLU A 111 -16.42 16.60 -13.14
C GLU A 111 -15.35 17.01 -12.12
N GLU A 112 -14.56 16.05 -11.61
CA GLU A 112 -13.42 16.33 -10.74
C GLU A 112 -12.36 17.16 -11.49
N VAL A 113 -12.03 16.78 -12.73
CA VAL A 113 -11.11 17.54 -13.59
C VAL A 113 -11.65 18.95 -13.86
N LYS A 114 -12.94 19.12 -14.17
CA LYS A 114 -13.52 20.48 -14.33
C LYS A 114 -13.42 21.31 -13.07
N TYR A 115 -13.74 20.73 -11.92
CA TYR A 115 -13.70 21.42 -10.62
C TYR A 115 -12.29 21.93 -10.31
N HIS A 116 -11.29 21.06 -10.42
CA HIS A 116 -9.92 21.41 -10.12
C HIS A 116 -9.31 22.35 -11.17
N TRP A 117 -9.66 22.21 -12.45
CA TRP A 117 -9.20 23.11 -13.52
C TRP A 117 -9.69 24.54 -13.24
N LYS A 118 -10.96 24.70 -12.88
CA LYS A 118 -11.56 26.01 -12.52
C LYS A 118 -10.88 26.67 -11.31
N ASN A 119 -10.35 25.88 -10.38
CA ASN A 119 -9.69 26.37 -9.17
C ASN A 119 -8.15 26.42 -9.30
N SER A 120 -7.61 26.17 -10.49
CA SER A 120 -6.17 26.22 -10.75
C SER A 120 -5.75 27.58 -11.30
N ASP A 121 -4.52 28.00 -10.98
CA ASP A 121 -3.90 29.19 -11.58
C ASP A 121 -3.33 28.89 -12.99
N GLU A 122 -3.01 29.94 -13.75
CA GLU A 122 -2.49 29.80 -15.13
C GLU A 122 -1.19 28.99 -15.22
N ASN A 123 -0.32 29.06 -14.21
CA ASN A 123 0.93 28.29 -14.20
C ASN A 123 0.66 26.80 -13.95
N GLN A 124 -0.31 26.47 -13.10
CA GLN A 124 -0.78 25.10 -12.92
C GLN A 124 -1.41 24.57 -14.20
N ILE A 125 -2.33 25.31 -14.81
CA ILE A 125 -2.98 24.93 -16.07
C ILE A 125 -1.93 24.68 -17.17
N PHE A 126 -1.00 25.61 -17.38
CA PHE A 126 0.04 25.44 -18.40
C PHE A 126 0.96 24.24 -18.12
N LYS A 127 1.27 23.95 -16.85
CA LYS A 127 2.02 22.73 -16.48
C LYS A 127 1.29 21.46 -16.91
N PHE A 128 -0.05 21.42 -16.79
CA PHE A 128 -0.86 20.30 -17.25
C PHE A 128 -0.87 20.17 -18.76
N GLU A 129 -1.15 21.27 -19.45
CA GLU A 129 -1.13 21.34 -20.91
C GLU A 129 0.22 20.84 -21.46
N ASN A 130 1.34 21.33 -20.91
CA ASN A 130 2.68 20.92 -21.33
C ASN A 130 3.06 19.48 -20.92
N ARG A 131 2.55 18.99 -19.78
CA ARG A 131 2.86 17.63 -19.29
C ARG A 131 2.13 16.57 -20.10
N PHE A 132 0.85 16.78 -20.37
CA PHE A 132 0.01 15.84 -21.09
C PHE A 132 -0.04 16.11 -22.60
N ASP A 133 0.65 17.16 -23.05
CA ASP A 133 0.70 17.62 -24.45
C ASP A 133 -0.71 17.77 -25.06
N CYS A 134 -1.58 18.42 -24.29
CA CYS A 134 -2.97 18.71 -24.59
C CYS A 134 -3.24 20.21 -24.45
N CYS A 135 -4.33 20.72 -25.01
CA CYS A 135 -4.63 22.15 -25.03
C CYS A 135 -6.09 22.43 -24.64
N GLY A 136 -6.28 23.35 -23.68
CA GLY A 136 -7.60 23.70 -23.18
C GLY A 136 -8.34 22.56 -22.47
N LEU A 137 -9.42 22.86 -21.76
CA LEU A 137 -10.11 21.87 -20.92
C LEU A 137 -11.04 21.00 -21.76
N THR A 138 -12.17 21.56 -22.21
CA THR A 138 -13.20 20.85 -22.97
C THR A 138 -13.05 21.02 -24.49
N SER A 139 -12.37 22.09 -24.89
CA SER A 139 -11.97 22.37 -26.27
C SER A 139 -10.63 23.09 -26.28
N THR A 140 -9.93 23.07 -27.41
CA THR A 140 -8.61 23.69 -27.59
C THR A 140 -8.60 25.22 -27.49
N MET A 141 -9.79 25.85 -27.40
CA MET A 141 -9.93 27.29 -27.26
C MET A 141 -10.52 27.70 -25.91
N ASP A 142 -10.90 26.74 -25.07
CA ASP A 142 -11.57 26.97 -23.80
C ASP A 142 -10.60 26.78 -22.63
N SER A 143 -10.47 27.82 -21.80
CA SER A 143 -9.71 27.78 -20.54
C SER A 143 -8.23 27.37 -20.72
N ALA A 144 -7.68 27.65 -21.91
CA ALA A 144 -6.29 27.42 -22.27
C ALA A 144 -5.43 28.65 -21.95
N VAL A 145 -4.16 28.44 -21.57
CA VAL A 145 -3.25 29.56 -21.26
C VAL A 145 -2.43 29.95 -22.48
N ASN A 146 -1.55 29.06 -22.96
CA ASN A 146 -0.77 29.32 -24.16
C ASN A 146 -0.36 28.02 -24.86
N CYS A 147 -1.25 27.54 -25.73
CA CYS A 147 -1.02 26.29 -26.44
C CYS A 147 0.08 26.36 -27.50
N THR A 148 0.51 27.55 -27.93
CA THR A 148 1.53 27.68 -29.00
C THR A 148 2.92 27.16 -28.58
N LEU A 149 3.15 27.06 -27.27
CA LEU A 149 4.40 26.55 -26.70
C LEU A 149 4.41 25.01 -26.60
N LEU A 150 3.28 24.35 -26.86
CA LEU A 150 3.12 22.90 -26.76
C LEU A 150 3.66 22.18 -27.99
N LYS A 151 3.98 20.89 -27.86
CA LYS A 151 4.49 20.09 -28.98
C LYS A 151 3.36 19.74 -29.94
N CYS A 152 2.19 19.37 -29.42
CA CYS A 152 0.99 19.07 -30.21
C CYS A 152 0.59 20.25 -31.13
N SER A 153 0.81 21.49 -30.68
CA SER A 153 0.43 22.70 -31.41
C SER A 153 1.23 22.89 -32.70
N LYS A 154 2.47 22.39 -32.74
CA LYS A 154 3.32 22.44 -33.94
C LYS A 154 2.70 21.67 -35.12
N ASN A 155 1.94 20.62 -34.82
CA ASN A 155 1.25 19.78 -35.81
C ASN A 155 -0.23 20.14 -35.98
N LYS A 156 -0.73 21.16 -35.26
CA LYS A 156 -2.16 21.54 -35.18
C LYS A 156 -3.11 20.41 -34.74
N ASP A 157 -2.59 19.47 -33.95
CA ASP A 157 -3.30 18.25 -33.56
C ASP A 157 -3.24 18.09 -32.03
N CYS A 158 -3.85 19.04 -31.32
CA CYS A 158 -3.96 18.98 -29.85
C CYS A 158 -5.34 18.50 -29.46
N ASP A 159 -5.39 17.48 -28.59
CA ASP A 159 -6.62 17.06 -27.95
C ASP A 159 -6.98 17.98 -26.77
N PRO A 160 -8.28 18.10 -26.43
CA PRO A 160 -8.71 18.70 -25.18
C PRO A 160 -8.19 17.91 -23.97
N CYS A 161 -7.70 18.62 -22.95
CA CYS A 161 -7.08 18.00 -21.79
C CYS A 161 -8.04 17.16 -20.94
N ILE A 162 -9.35 17.43 -20.95
CA ILE A 162 -10.29 16.71 -20.08
C ILE A 162 -10.27 15.19 -20.32
N ASN A 163 -10.25 14.75 -21.58
CA ASN A 163 -10.25 13.32 -21.90
C ASN A 163 -8.88 12.69 -21.64
N VAL A 164 -7.80 13.40 -21.98
CA VAL A 164 -6.42 12.94 -21.77
C VAL A 164 -6.14 12.74 -20.28
N ILE A 165 -6.49 13.71 -19.45
CA ILE A 165 -6.29 13.67 -18.00
C ILE A 165 -7.18 12.58 -17.38
N SER A 166 -8.47 12.53 -17.71
CA SER A 166 -9.39 11.54 -17.12
C SER A 166 -9.00 10.10 -17.45
N ILE A 167 -8.53 9.81 -18.68
CA ILE A 167 -8.03 8.48 -19.05
C ILE A 167 -6.77 8.14 -18.24
N LYS A 168 -5.85 9.09 -18.03
CA LYS A 168 -4.63 8.85 -17.25
C LYS A 168 -4.92 8.61 -15.77
N ILE A 169 -5.87 9.35 -15.19
CA ILE A 169 -6.32 9.11 -13.82
C ILE A 169 -7.00 7.75 -13.71
N LEU A 170 -7.88 7.42 -14.66
CA LEU A 170 -8.55 6.11 -14.77
C LEU A 170 -7.54 4.94 -14.79
N GLU A 171 -6.54 5.00 -15.68
CA GLU A 171 -5.47 3.99 -15.75
C GLU A 171 -4.75 3.85 -14.40
N GLY A 172 -4.39 4.98 -13.78
CA GLY A 172 -3.73 5.00 -12.48
C GLY A 172 -4.57 4.39 -11.36
N LEU A 173 -5.87 4.70 -11.31
CA LEU A 173 -6.81 4.17 -10.34
C LEU A 173 -6.99 2.65 -10.49
N ILE A 174 -7.15 2.14 -11.72
CA ILE A 174 -7.26 0.70 -11.97
C ILE A 174 -5.99 -0.03 -11.51
N ILE A 175 -4.82 0.49 -11.84
CA ILE A 175 -3.54 -0.10 -11.40
C ILE A 175 -3.45 -0.09 -9.87
N ALA A 176 -3.71 1.06 -9.25
CA ALA A 176 -3.62 1.20 -7.80
C ALA A 176 -4.63 0.31 -7.04
N GLY A 177 -5.88 0.24 -7.53
CA GLY A 177 -6.91 -0.66 -7.00
C GLY A 177 -6.51 -2.13 -7.13
N SER A 178 -5.96 -2.53 -8.29
CA SER A 178 -5.47 -3.89 -8.51
C SER A 178 -4.35 -4.27 -7.55
N VAL A 179 -3.35 -3.38 -7.38
CA VAL A 179 -2.26 -3.59 -6.42
C VAL A 179 -2.79 -3.65 -4.98
N GLY A 180 -3.76 -2.81 -4.63
CA GLY A 180 -4.41 -2.83 -3.32
C GLY A 180 -5.07 -4.18 -3.02
N ILE A 181 -5.84 -4.75 -3.95
CA ILE A 181 -6.48 -6.07 -3.79
C ILE A 181 -5.44 -7.18 -3.62
N VAL A 182 -4.41 -7.20 -4.46
CA VAL A 182 -3.33 -8.20 -4.35
C VAL A 182 -2.65 -8.10 -2.98
N THR A 183 -2.38 -6.88 -2.53
CA THR A 183 -1.77 -6.62 -1.22
C THR A 183 -2.67 -7.10 -0.07
N SER A 184 -3.99 -6.92 -0.18
CA SER A 184 -4.95 -7.47 0.77
C SER A 184 -4.88 -9.00 0.89
N ILE A 185 -4.65 -9.73 -0.21
CA ILE A 185 -4.44 -11.20 -0.18
C ILE A 185 -3.18 -11.53 0.63
N PHE A 186 -2.09 -10.80 0.41
CA PHE A 186 -0.87 -10.99 1.20
C PHE A 186 -1.12 -10.73 2.69
N TYR A 187 -1.93 -9.74 3.06
CA TYR A 187 -2.28 -9.50 4.47
C TYR A 187 -2.99 -10.65 5.14
N PHE A 188 -3.89 -11.37 4.43
CA PHE A 188 -4.46 -12.60 4.97
C PHE A 188 -3.36 -13.64 5.27
N ILE A 189 -2.36 -13.78 4.38
CA ILE A 189 -1.21 -14.65 4.61
C ILE A 189 -0.40 -14.16 5.84
N GLY A 190 -0.19 -12.85 5.99
CA GLY A 190 0.49 -12.27 7.15
C GLY A 190 -0.25 -12.46 8.47
N ILE A 191 -1.57 -12.30 8.49
CA ILE A 191 -2.40 -12.58 9.67
C ILE A 191 -2.29 -14.06 10.04
N TYR A 192 -2.41 -14.96 9.06
CA TYR A 192 -2.22 -16.39 9.28
C TYR A 192 -0.82 -16.71 9.83
N ALA A 193 0.22 -16.12 9.25
CA ALA A 193 1.60 -16.28 9.71
C ALA A 193 1.80 -15.75 11.14
N ALA A 194 1.18 -14.63 11.50
CA ALA A 194 1.23 -14.07 12.85
C ALA A 194 0.52 -14.96 13.88
N ILE A 195 -0.63 -15.54 13.53
CA ILE A 195 -1.33 -16.53 14.37
C ILE A 195 -0.44 -17.76 14.56
N LYS A 196 0.18 -18.27 13.49
CA LYS A 196 1.10 -19.40 13.56
C LYS A 196 2.34 -19.11 14.38
N TYR A 197 2.89 -17.90 14.26
CA TYR A 197 4.02 -17.45 15.06
C TYR A 197 3.65 -17.36 16.54
N LYS A 198 2.47 -16.81 16.89
CA LYS A 198 1.96 -16.83 18.26
C LYS A 198 1.87 -18.24 18.81
N GLN A 199 1.21 -19.15 18.08
CA GLN A 199 1.08 -20.56 18.46
C GLN A 199 2.45 -21.23 18.66
N ALA A 200 3.43 -20.88 17.84
CA ALA A 200 4.79 -21.41 17.96
C ALA A 200 5.51 -20.91 19.21
N ILE A 201 5.29 -19.67 19.64
CA ILE A 201 5.86 -19.17 20.91
C ILE A 201 5.22 -19.91 22.09
N ASP A 202 3.88 -20.03 22.10
CA ASP A 202 3.16 -20.76 23.15
C ASP A 202 3.71 -22.19 23.28
N GLY A 203 3.80 -22.94 22.18
CA GLY A 203 4.31 -24.32 22.17
C GLY A 203 5.81 -24.45 22.46
N TYR A 204 6.62 -23.45 22.09
CA TYR A 204 8.06 -23.47 22.38
C TYR A 204 8.32 -23.47 23.89
N TRP A 205 7.58 -22.65 24.66
CA TRP A 205 7.74 -22.60 26.11
C TRP A 205 7.22 -23.86 26.80
N GLU A 206 6.09 -24.41 26.34
CA GLU A 206 5.56 -25.70 26.84
C GLU A 206 6.56 -26.84 26.61
N ASP A 207 7.04 -27.03 25.37
CA ASP A 207 8.02 -28.07 25.04
C ASP A 207 9.33 -27.88 25.84
N HIS A 208 9.76 -26.64 26.07
CA HIS A 208 10.99 -26.35 26.82
C HIS A 208 10.88 -26.73 28.30
N LEU A 209 9.75 -26.38 28.94
CA LEU A 209 9.49 -26.72 30.35
C LEU A 209 9.43 -28.24 30.57
N MET A 210 8.73 -28.96 29.69
CA MET A 210 8.61 -30.42 29.76
C MET A 210 9.98 -31.11 29.65
N ILE A 211 10.83 -30.66 28.73
CA ILE A 211 12.18 -31.22 28.55
C ILE A 211 13.08 -30.91 29.74
N SER A 212 12.97 -29.72 30.36
CA SER A 212 13.75 -29.40 31.56
C SER A 212 13.34 -30.25 32.76
N GLU A 213 12.03 -30.45 32.98
CA GLU A 213 11.54 -31.29 34.08
C GLU A 213 11.97 -32.75 33.92
N GLU A 214 11.92 -33.28 32.69
CA GLU A 214 12.38 -34.65 32.40
C GLU A 214 13.88 -34.80 32.71
N SER A 215 14.71 -33.81 32.34
CA SER A 215 16.15 -33.85 32.64
C SER A 215 16.48 -33.74 34.13
N ASP A 216 15.72 -32.94 34.89
CA ASP A 216 15.89 -32.85 36.34
C ASP A 216 15.47 -34.16 37.01
N SER A 217 14.39 -34.80 36.53
CA SER A 217 13.97 -36.08 37.08
C SER A 217 15.01 -37.18 36.85
N GLU A 218 15.60 -37.28 35.67
CA GLU A 218 16.68 -38.25 35.39
C GLU A 218 17.90 -38.05 36.32
N LEU A 219 18.26 -36.79 36.62
CA LEU A 219 19.36 -36.45 37.53
C LEU A 219 19.10 -36.88 38.98
N TYR A 220 17.85 -36.92 39.43
CA TYR A 220 17.49 -37.33 40.81
C TYR A 220 17.45 -38.85 41.02
N TYR A 221 17.40 -39.64 39.94
CA TYR A 221 17.30 -41.10 40.01
C TYR A 221 18.63 -41.83 39.67
N GLU A 222 19.71 -41.09 39.40
CA GLU A 222 21.11 -41.57 39.34
C GLU A 222 21.89 -41.27 40.64
#